data_AF-X6D6F2-F1
#
_entry.id   AF-X6D6F2-F1
#
_cell.length_a   1.000
_cell.length_b   1.000
_cell.length_c   1.000
_cell.angle_alpha   90.00
_cell.angle_beta   90.00
_cell.angle_gamma   90.00
#
_symmetry.space_group_name_H-M   'P 1'
#
loop_
_entity.id
_entity.type
_entity.pdbx_description
1 polymer ?
#
loop_
_entity_poly.entity_id
_entity_poly.type
_entity_poly.pdbx_seq_one_letter_code
_entity_poly.pdbx_strand_id
1 'polypeptide(L)' 'MGASEMKARPLEVKAITGVIEELERQAAENPSKLKVRRDGDKIIVDGEIDVDALVMVVVGSMAGGP' A
#
# COMPACT_ATOMS: atom_id res chain seq x y z
N MET A 1 -26.62 9.42 -6.64
CA MET A 1 -25.30 8.91 -6.16
C MET A 1 -24.31 9.29 -7.24
N GLY A 2 -23.73 10.49 -7.24
CA GLY A 2 -22.71 10.96 -6.31
C GLY A 2 -21.40 10.96 -7.08
N ALA A 3 -21.06 12.08 -7.73
CA ALA A 3 -19.92 12.26 -8.61
C ALA A 3 -18.57 12.13 -7.88
N SER A 4 -18.11 10.91 -7.64
CA SER A 4 -16.80 10.64 -7.00
C SER A 4 -16.10 9.41 -7.56
N GLU A 5 -16.22 9.17 -8.87
CA GLU A 5 -15.06 8.61 -9.59
C GLU A 5 -14.04 9.73 -9.75
N MET A 6 -13.44 10.11 -8.62
CA MET A 6 -12.26 10.97 -8.59
C MET A 6 -11.20 10.16 -9.33
N LYS A 7 -10.91 10.53 -10.59
CA LYS A 7 -9.78 9.96 -11.34
C LYS A 7 -8.53 10.15 -10.48
N ALA A 8 -8.17 9.12 -9.71
CA ALA A 8 -6.96 9.14 -8.91
C ALA A 8 -5.83 9.51 -9.86
N ARG A 9 -5.06 10.52 -9.48
CA ARG A 9 -3.96 10.98 -10.34
C ARG A 9 -3.01 9.78 -10.52
N PRO A 10 -2.36 9.61 -11.68
CA PRO A 10 -1.50 8.45 -11.92
C PRO A 10 -0.46 8.20 -10.81
N LEU A 11 0.00 9.27 -10.16
CA LEU A 11 0.88 9.22 -9.01
C LEU A 11 0.23 8.64 -7.73
N GLU A 12 -1.02 9.01 -7.46
CA GLU A 12 -1.78 8.49 -6.32
C GLU A 12 -2.04 6.99 -6.49
N VAL A 13 -2.38 6.56 -7.71
CA VAL A 13 -2.52 5.13 -8.03
C VAL A 13 -1.21 4.38 -7.80
N LYS A 14 -0.08 4.91 -8.29
CA LYS A 14 1.24 4.30 -8.05
C LYS A 14 1.58 4.19 -6.57
N ALA A 15 1.36 5.25 -5.80
CA ALA A 15 1.63 5.25 -4.35
C ALA A 15 0.73 4.26 -3.61
N ILE A 16 -0.56 4.18 -3.96
CA ILE A 16 -1.49 3.19 -3.39
C ILE A 16 -1.01 1.77 -3.73
N THR A 17 -0.69 1.49 -4.98
CA THR A 17 -0.17 0.17 -5.40
C THR A 17 1.10 -0.19 -4.62
N GLY A 18 2.07 0.72 -4.53
CA GLY A 18 3.31 0.47 -3.79
C GLY A 18 3.08 0.19 -2.30
N VAL A 19 2.17 0.93 -1.64
CA VAL A 19 1.79 0.67 -0.25
C VAL A 19 1.20 -0.73 -0.08
N ILE A 20 0.31 -1.14 -0.98
CA ILE A 20 -0.34 -2.45 -0.91
C ILE A 20 0.69 -3.56 -1.10
N GLU A 21 1.51 -3.45 -2.13
CA GLU A 21 2.55 -4.43 -2.46
C GLU A 21 3.58 -4.57 -1.32
N GLU A 22 3.96 -3.47 -0.68
CA GLU A 22 4.91 -3.48 0.42
C GLU A 22 4.33 -4.12 1.69
N LEU A 23 3.07 -3.83 2.02
CA LEU A 23 2.37 -4.49 3.12
C LEU A 23 2.24 -6.01 2.87
N GLU A 24 1.90 -6.40 1.64
CA GLU A 24 1.83 -7.82 1.24
C GLU A 24 3.22 -8.49 1.28
N ARG A 25 4.30 -7.79 0.88
CA ARG A 25 5.68 -8.26 0.98
C ARG A 25 6.07 -8.50 2.44
N GLN A 26 5.86 -7.53 3.32
CA GLN A 26 6.19 -7.68 4.74
C GLN A 26 5.40 -8.83 5.39
N ALA A 27 4.12 -8.98 5.03
CA ALA A 27 3.29 -10.09 5.51
C ALA A 27 3.81 -11.45 5.02
N ALA A 28 4.32 -11.51 3.78
CA ALA A 28 4.93 -12.72 3.24
C ALA A 28 6.27 -13.06 3.89
N GLU A 29 7.06 -12.06 4.29
CA GLU A 29 8.35 -12.26 4.99
C GLU A 29 8.16 -12.76 6.42
N ASN A 30 7.13 -12.30 7.12
CA ASN A 30 6.84 -12.78 8.45
C ASN A 30 5.33 -12.99 8.72
N PRO A 31 4.73 -14.06 8.17
CA PRO A 31 3.29 -14.30 8.26
C PRO A 31 2.80 -14.62 9.68
N SER A 32 3.72 -14.90 10.61
CA SER A 32 3.41 -15.08 12.03
C SER A 32 3.20 -13.75 12.76
N LYS A 33 3.79 -12.66 12.25
CA LYS A 33 3.79 -11.34 12.87
C LYS A 33 2.90 -10.31 12.18
N LEU A 34 2.57 -10.54 10.91
CA LEU A 34 1.78 -9.60 10.11
C LEU A 34 0.81 -10.37 9.21
N LYS A 35 -0.45 -9.96 9.25
CA LYS A 35 -1.52 -10.45 8.37
C LYS A 35 -2.14 -9.28 7.64
N VAL A 36 -2.22 -9.40 6.32
CA VAL A 36 -2.81 -8.41 5.43
C VAL A 36 -3.94 -9.06 4.66
N ARG A 37 -5.12 -8.41 4.64
CA ARG A 37 -6.31 -8.89 3.92
C ARG A 37 -6.97 -7.73 3.18
N ARG A 38 -7.42 -7.99 1.96
CA ARG A 38 -8.23 -7.04 1.18
C ARG A 38 -9.71 -7.18 1.56
N ASP A 39 -10.37 -6.04 1.71
CA ASP A 39 -11.81 -5.92 1.98
C ASP A 39 -12.39 -4.82 1.08
N GLY A 40 -12.75 -5.20 -0.15
CA GLY A 40 -13.11 -4.25 -1.21
C GLY A 40 -11.95 -3.30 -1.51
N ASP A 41 -12.23 -1.99 -1.43
CA ASP A 41 -11.25 -0.92 -1.65
C ASP A 41 -10.38 -0.63 -0.40
N LYS A 42 -10.50 -1.44 0.65
CA LYS A 42 -9.75 -1.28 1.91
C LYS A 42 -8.81 -2.46 2.14
N ILE A 43 -7.82 -2.21 2.98
CA ILE A 43 -6.93 -3.25 3.50
C ILE A 43 -7.03 -3.27 5.02
N ILE A 44 -7.15 -4.49 5.56
CA ILE A 44 -7.07 -4.78 6.98
C ILE A 44 -5.66 -5.27 7.26
N VAL A 45 -4.98 -4.60 8.19
CA VAL A 45 -3.63 -4.93 8.62
C VAL A 45 -3.66 -5.27 10.11
N ASP A 46 -3.13 -6.43 10.47
CA ASP A 46 -3.06 -6.94 11.84
C ASP A 46 -1.64 -7.45 12.10
N GLY A 47 -0.86 -6.67 12.86
CA GLY A 47 0.52 -7.01 13.19
C GLY A 47 1.51 -5.86 13.11
N GLU A 48 2.79 -6.22 13.17
CA GLU A 48 3.93 -5.30 13.09
C GLU A 48 4.20 -4.88 11.64
N ILE A 49 4.42 -3.58 11.41
CA ILE A 49 4.79 -3.01 10.10
C ILE A 49 6.15 -2.32 10.25
N ASP A 50 7.05 -2.59 9.32
CA ASP A 50 8.25 -1.78 9.13
C ASP A 50 7.85 -0.49 8.39
N VAL A 51 7.73 0.58 9.17
CA VAL A 51 7.29 1.90 8.68
C VAL A 51 8.36 2.56 7.80
N ASP A 52 9.65 2.32 8.06
CA ASP A 52 10.73 2.91 7.29
C ASP A 52 10.75 2.34 5.86
N ALA A 53 10.61 1.01 5.74
CA ALA A 53 10.46 0.34 4.46
C ALA A 53 9.22 0.82 3.69
N LEU A 54 8.09 0.97 4.38
CA LEU A 54 6.85 1.46 3.78
C LEU A 54 6.98 2.89 3.24
N VAL A 55 7.62 3.79 4.00
CA VAL A 55 7.85 5.18 3.57
C VAL A 55 8.80 5.24 2.38
N MET A 56 9.83 4.39 2.33
CA MET A 56 10.75 4.32 1.18
C MET A 56 10.01 4.02 -0.14
N VAL A 57 9.04 3.10 -0.12
CA VAL A 57 8.23 2.78 -1.29
C VAL A 57 7.39 3.98 -1.73
N VAL A 58 6.71 4.64 -0.79
CA VAL A 58 5.89 5.84 -1.08
C VAL A 58 6.73 6.96 -1.67
N VAL A 59 7.88 7.26 -1.08
CA VAL A 59 8.81 8.28 -1.59
C VAL A 59 9.34 7.90 -2.97
N GLY A 60 9.69 6.63 -3.19
CA GLY A 60 10.14 6.12 -4.49
C GLY A 60 9.09 6.27 -5.60
N SER A 61 7.82 5.97 -5.30
CA SER A 61 6.70 6.17 -6.23
C SER A 61 6.52 7.64 -6.63
N MET A 62 6.77 8.58 -5.69
CA MET A 62 6.66 10.01 -5.95
C MET A 62 7.88 10.61 -6.67
N ALA A 63 9.06 10.05 -6.46
CA ALA A 63 10.31 10.52 -7.05
C ALA A 63 10.47 10.18 -8.55
N GLY A 64 9.49 9.48 -9.15
CA GLY A 64 9.53 9.06 -10.55
C GLY A 64 10.21 7.72 -10.78
N GLY A 65 10.30 6.87 -9.74
CA GLY A 65 10.75 5.48 -9.89
C GLY A 65 9.80 4.69 -10.81
N PRO A 66 10.32 3.68 -11.55
CA PRO A 66 9.53 2.81 -12.44
C PRO A 66 8.24 2.31 -11.79
#